data_AF-A0A8B6D004-F1
#
_entry.id   AF-A0A8B6D004-F1
#
_cell.length_a   1.000
_cell.length_b   1.000
_cell.length_c   1.000
_cell.angle_alpha   90.00
_cell.angle_beta   90.00
_cell.angle_gamma   90.00
#
_symmetry.space_group_name_H-M   'P 1'
#
loop_
_entity.id
_entity.type
_entity.pdbx_description
1 polymer ?
#
loop_
_entity_poly.entity_id
_entity_poly.type
_entity_poly.pdbx_seq_one_letter_code
_entity_poly.pdbx_strand_id
1 'polypeptide(L)'
;MMSICFHGDAVDWVIKLIRDGKCEGEKPTTVKDPVETVRPIDCGDINQNHGNGVYKIYPKKSKTGFQVFCDFKTDGAGWTVFHTRLNGKTDFFRGWKAYEEGFGDIQHEFWQGNRKLSQITTQAKYELRIDMEDISEKKGYAKYTNFLVEDASMNYSSIVRDYSGDAGR
;
A
#
# COMPACT_ATOMS: atom_id res chain seq x y z
N MET A 1 6.01 3.69 -11.35
CA MET A 1 5.86 3.66 -9.89
C MET A 1 5.01 2.46 -9.52
N MET A 2 5.44 1.64 -8.56
CA MET A 2 4.63 0.55 -8.04
C MET A 2 4.15 0.90 -6.63
N SER A 3 2.84 0.77 -6.45
CA SER A 3 2.10 1.31 -5.33
C SER A 3 1.07 0.27 -4.87
N ILE A 4 0.85 0.18 -3.56
CA ILE A 4 -0.18 -0.68 -2.98
C ILE A 4 -1.35 0.20 -2.54
N CYS A 5 -2.58 -0.16 -2.91
CA CYS A 5 -3.81 0.46 -2.42
C CYS A 5 -4.57 -0.51 -1.51
N PHE A 6 -5.39 0.13 -0.69
CA PHE A 6 -6.12 -0.44 0.42
C PHE A 6 -7.55 -0.64 -0.07
N HIS A 7 -8.00 -1.88 -0.15
CA HIS A 7 -9.43 -2.13 -0.25
C HIS A 7 -10.00 -2.00 1.17
N GLY A 8 -10.52 -0.82 1.50
CA GLY A 8 -11.38 -0.64 2.66
C GLY A 8 -12.62 -1.51 2.50
N ASP A 9 -12.95 -2.30 3.51
CA ASP A 9 -13.92 -3.37 3.44
C ASP A 9 -15.32 -2.90 2.99
N ALA A 10 -15.68 -3.11 1.72
CA ALA A 10 -17.08 -3.12 1.28
C ALA A 10 -17.86 -4.32 1.84
N VAL A 11 -17.16 -5.31 2.42
CA VAL A 11 -17.76 -6.53 2.98
C VAL A 11 -18.35 -6.29 4.36
N ASP A 12 -17.76 -5.39 5.16
CA ASP A 12 -18.26 -5.05 6.49
C ASP A 12 -19.59 -4.27 6.44
N TRP A 13 -19.85 -3.53 5.36
CA TRP A 13 -21.12 -2.85 5.15
C TRP A 13 -22.22 -3.80 4.65
N VAL A 14 -21.86 -4.75 3.79
CA VAL A 14 -22.79 -5.76 3.25
C VAL A 14 -23.18 -6.78 4.32
N ILE A 15 -22.26 -7.20 5.19
CA ILE A 15 -22.57 -8.09 6.32
C ILE A 15 -23.48 -7.38 7.33
N LYS A 16 -23.29 -6.07 7.55
CA LYS A 16 -24.15 -5.26 8.42
C LYS A 16 -25.56 -5.04 7.84
N LEU A 17 -25.69 -4.96 6.51
CA LEU A 17 -26.98 -4.88 5.83
C LEU A 17 -27.77 -6.19 5.84
N ILE A 18 -27.10 -7.34 5.67
CA ILE A 18 -27.77 -8.65 5.58
C ILE A 18 -28.23 -9.14 6.97
N ARG A 19 -27.55 -8.73 8.05
CA ARG A 19 -27.82 -9.25 9.41
C ARG A 19 -28.99 -8.58 10.11
N ASP A 20 -29.20 -7.28 9.91
CA ASP A 20 -30.05 -6.50 10.81
C ASP A 20 -31.35 -5.97 10.20
N GLY A 21 -31.53 -6.06 8.87
CA GLY A 21 -32.83 -5.87 8.21
C GLY A 21 -33.64 -4.62 8.60
N LYS A 22 -32.97 -3.54 9.06
CA LYS A 22 -33.63 -2.31 9.52
C LYS A 22 -32.92 -1.05 9.03
N CYS A 23 -33.69 -0.17 8.40
CA CYS A 23 -33.28 1.18 8.02
C CYS A 23 -33.69 2.19 9.11
N GLU A 24 -33.08 2.19 10.29
CA GLU A 24 -33.25 3.30 11.24
C GLU A 24 -31.93 3.60 11.95
N GLY A 25 -31.47 4.85 11.84
CA GLY A 25 -30.22 5.33 12.42
C GLY A 25 -30.40 5.83 13.84
N GLU A 26 -29.61 5.30 14.77
CA GLU A 26 -29.40 5.90 16.08
C GLU A 26 -28.06 6.66 16.11
N LYS A 27 -28.11 7.89 16.63
CA LYS A 27 -26.93 8.75 16.78
C LYS A 27 -25.93 8.11 17.75
N PRO A 28 -24.62 8.11 17.46
CA PRO A 28 -23.62 7.55 18.37
C PRO A 28 -23.60 8.31 19.69
N THR A 29 -23.89 7.62 20.79
CA THR A 29 -23.68 8.09 22.15
C THR A 29 -22.18 8.05 22.47
N THR A 30 -21.66 9.17 22.94
CA THR A 30 -20.24 9.38 23.26
C THR A 30 -19.84 8.56 24.49
N VAL A 31 -19.35 7.35 24.30
CA VAL A 31 -18.43 6.70 25.25
C VAL A 31 -17.02 7.06 24.80
N LYS A 32 -16.36 7.95 25.55
CA LYS A 32 -14.94 8.25 25.36
C LYS A 32 -14.14 7.14 26.04
N ASP A 33 -13.97 6.02 25.36
CA ASP A 33 -12.79 5.20 25.60
C ASP A 33 -11.56 6.09 25.38
N PRO A 34 -10.46 5.94 26.16
CA PRO A 34 -9.23 6.64 25.86
C PRO A 34 -8.83 6.23 24.44
N VAL A 35 -8.85 7.19 23.50
CA VAL A 35 -8.32 6.99 22.15
C VAL A 35 -6.85 6.67 22.33
N GLU A 36 -6.51 5.38 22.39
CA GLU A 36 -5.16 4.95 22.01
C GLU A 36 -4.93 5.59 20.66
N THR A 37 -3.88 6.41 20.55
CA THR A 37 -3.50 7.02 19.29
C THR A 37 -3.14 5.90 18.33
N VAL A 38 -4.12 5.42 17.55
CA VAL A 38 -3.93 4.33 16.60
C VAL A 38 -2.87 4.80 15.62
N ARG A 39 -1.73 4.13 15.64
CA ARG A 39 -0.62 4.45 14.75
C ARG A 39 -1.01 4.00 13.33
N PRO A 40 -0.76 4.81 12.30
CA PRO A 40 -1.14 4.46 10.93
C PRO A 40 -0.39 3.19 10.52
N ILE A 41 -1.11 2.13 10.15
CA ILE A 41 -0.50 0.85 9.75
C ILE A 41 -0.03 0.87 8.30
N ASP A 42 -0.51 1.84 7.52
CA ASP A 42 -0.15 2.12 6.15
C ASP A 42 -0.61 3.55 5.73
N CYS A 43 -0.42 3.92 4.46
CA CYS A 43 -0.82 5.23 3.95
C CYS A 43 -2.34 5.44 3.88
N GLY A 44 -3.16 4.38 3.93
CA GLY A 44 -4.61 4.49 3.94
C GLY A 44 -5.16 5.14 5.21
N ASP A 45 -4.43 5.00 6.34
CA ASP A 45 -4.79 5.60 7.62
C ASP A 45 -4.35 7.07 7.78
N ILE A 46 -3.57 7.59 6.84
CA ILE A 46 -2.98 8.92 6.95
C ILE A 46 -3.92 9.96 6.35
N ASN A 47 -4.09 11.08 7.06
CA ASN A 47 -4.88 12.21 6.56
C ASN A 47 -4.27 12.80 5.28
N GLN A 48 -5.00 12.66 4.18
CA GLN A 48 -4.60 13.05 2.83
C GLN A 48 -4.36 14.57 2.67
N ASN A 49 -4.89 15.39 3.58
CA ASN A 49 -4.70 16.85 3.58
C ASN A 49 -3.22 17.26 3.73
N HIS A 50 -2.36 16.35 4.22
CA HIS A 50 -0.93 16.60 4.32
C HIS A 50 -0.19 16.49 2.98
N GLY A 51 -0.83 15.95 1.93
CA GLY A 51 -0.23 15.79 0.60
C GLY A 51 0.83 14.70 0.51
N ASN A 52 1.32 14.45 -0.71
CA ASN A 52 2.29 13.38 -0.96
C ASN A 52 3.59 13.63 -0.19
N GLY A 53 4.21 12.58 0.34
CA GLY A 53 5.43 12.72 1.12
C GLY A 53 5.85 11.46 1.84
N VAL A 54 6.90 11.59 2.65
CA VAL A 54 7.43 10.49 3.46
C VAL A 54 6.76 10.50 4.82
N TYR A 55 6.15 9.37 5.18
CA TYR A 55 5.47 9.18 6.45
C TYR A 55 5.98 7.94 7.15
N LYS A 56 5.85 7.91 8.47
CA LYS A 56 6.17 6.73 9.27
C LYS A 56 4.90 5.93 9.55
N ILE A 57 4.89 4.67 9.12
CA ILE A 57 3.80 3.72 9.34
C ILE A 57 4.23 2.61 10.29
N TYR A 58 3.25 1.90 10.87
CA TYR A 58 3.43 0.87 11.88
C TYR A 58 2.60 -0.38 11.52
N PRO A 59 2.97 -1.14 10.47
CA PRO A 59 2.31 -2.39 10.13
C PRO A 59 2.15 -3.32 11.32
N LYS A 60 1.12 -4.17 11.34
CA LYS A 60 0.76 -5.01 12.51
C LYS A 60 1.91 -5.88 13.02
N LYS A 61 2.77 -6.37 12.11
CA LYS A 61 3.96 -7.19 12.40
C LYS A 61 5.24 -6.36 12.67
N SER A 62 5.15 -5.03 12.67
CA SER A 62 6.27 -4.10 12.85
C SER A 62 6.21 -3.38 14.21
N LYS A 63 7.15 -3.68 15.10
CA LYS A 63 7.20 -3.08 16.44
C LYS A 63 7.60 -1.61 16.42
N THR A 64 8.58 -1.26 15.58
CA THR A 64 9.21 0.07 15.54
C THR A 64 8.63 1.00 14.47
N GLY A 65 7.86 0.45 13.53
CA GLY A 65 7.44 1.13 12.31
C GLY A 65 8.62 1.44 11.37
N PHE A 66 8.30 1.98 10.20
CA PHE A 66 9.28 2.41 9.20
C PHE A 66 8.70 3.47 8.26
N GLN A 67 9.59 4.17 7.54
CA GLN A 67 9.20 5.18 6.58
C GLN A 67 8.75 4.57 5.26
N VAL A 68 7.71 5.15 4.67
CA VAL A 68 7.18 4.89 3.33
C VAL A 68 6.91 6.22 2.64
N PHE A 69 6.90 6.22 1.31
CA PHE A 69 6.35 7.33 0.56
C PHE A 69 4.84 7.09 0.36
N CYS A 70 4.02 8.08 0.69
CA CYS A 70 2.58 8.05 0.47
C CYS A 70 2.20 8.94 -0.70
N ASP A 71 1.41 8.39 -1.62
CA ASP A 71 0.79 9.12 -2.72
C ASP A 71 -0.72 9.19 -2.53
N PHE A 72 -1.22 10.39 -2.24
CA PHE A 72 -2.64 10.67 -2.06
C PHE A 72 -3.30 11.25 -3.31
N LYS A 73 -2.53 11.56 -4.36
CA LYS A 73 -3.05 12.17 -5.59
C LYS A 73 -3.54 11.14 -6.58
N THR A 74 -2.84 10.01 -6.68
CA THR A 74 -3.23 8.94 -7.59
C THR A 74 -4.50 8.28 -7.06
N ASP A 75 -5.59 8.32 -7.83
CA ASP A 75 -6.81 7.54 -7.59
C ASP A 75 -7.46 7.68 -6.18
N GLY A 76 -7.14 8.74 -5.43
CA GLY A 76 -7.78 9.11 -4.16
C GLY A 76 -7.62 8.14 -2.98
N ALA A 77 -6.85 7.06 -3.11
CA ALA A 77 -6.89 5.92 -2.16
C ALA A 77 -5.72 5.85 -1.15
N GLY A 78 -4.81 6.82 -1.14
CA GLY A 78 -3.69 6.86 -0.19
C GLY A 78 -2.70 5.71 -0.36
N TRP A 79 -1.98 5.70 -1.48
CA TRP A 79 -1.10 4.62 -1.89
C TRP A 79 0.18 4.55 -1.06
N THR A 80 0.53 3.34 -0.62
CA THR A 80 1.86 3.06 -0.07
C THR A 80 2.80 2.67 -1.20
N VAL A 81 3.80 3.49 -1.45
CA VAL A 81 4.72 3.35 -2.56
C VAL A 81 5.91 2.55 -2.11
N PHE A 82 6.27 1.53 -2.89
CA PHE A 82 7.36 0.63 -2.52
C PHE A 82 8.46 0.51 -3.58
N HIS A 83 8.22 1.02 -4.79
CA HIS A 83 9.22 1.03 -5.84
C HIS A 83 8.99 2.19 -6.81
N THR A 84 10.07 2.91 -7.09
CA THR A 84 10.06 4.01 -8.05
C THR A 84 11.31 3.97 -8.93
N ARG A 85 11.09 4.18 -10.24
CA ARG A 85 12.12 4.41 -11.27
C ARG A 85 11.76 5.70 -12.00
N LEU A 86 12.75 6.55 -12.22
CA LEU A 86 12.61 7.88 -12.82
C LEU A 86 13.69 8.16 -13.86
N ASN A 87 14.96 8.03 -13.50
CA ASN A 87 16.09 8.49 -14.30
C ASN A 87 17.30 7.54 -14.32
N GLY A 88 17.24 6.41 -13.61
CA GLY A 88 18.28 5.39 -13.61
C GLY A 88 19.53 5.76 -12.79
N LYS A 89 19.45 6.72 -11.87
CA LYS A 89 20.57 7.10 -11.00
C LYS A 89 20.81 6.09 -9.88
N THR A 90 19.77 5.39 -9.43
CA THR A 90 19.91 4.32 -8.45
C THR A 90 20.24 3.01 -9.17
N ASP A 91 21.32 2.35 -8.73
CA ASP A 91 21.66 1.01 -9.19
C ASP A 91 20.70 -0.04 -8.57
N PHE A 92 19.99 -0.76 -9.43
CA PHE A 92 19.08 -1.86 -9.09
C PHE A 92 19.71 -3.24 -9.31
N PHE A 93 20.92 -3.34 -9.85
CA PHE A 93 21.66 -4.60 -9.98
C PHE A 93 22.34 -4.95 -8.65
N ARG A 94 21.53 -5.38 -7.68
CA ARG A 94 21.95 -5.64 -6.29
C ARG A 94 21.75 -7.10 -5.90
N GLY A 95 22.52 -7.54 -4.90
CA GLY A 95 22.37 -8.87 -4.31
C GLY A 95 21.12 -9.02 -3.43
N TRP A 96 20.81 -10.26 -3.06
CA TRP A 96 19.60 -10.62 -2.30
C TRP A 96 19.37 -9.80 -1.04
N LYS A 97 20.41 -9.62 -0.22
CA LYS A 97 20.33 -8.87 1.04
C LYS A 97 19.82 -7.44 0.84
N ALA A 98 20.23 -6.77 -0.24
CA ALA A 98 19.77 -5.41 -0.54
C ALA A 98 18.28 -5.39 -0.89
N TYR A 99 17.79 -6.37 -1.67
CA TYR A 99 16.36 -6.50 -1.97
C TYR A 99 15.52 -6.86 -0.74
N GLU A 100 16.08 -7.62 0.20
CA GLU A 100 15.41 -7.93 1.46
C GLU A 100 15.25 -6.69 2.36
N GLU A 101 16.33 -5.90 2.51
CA GLU A 101 16.41 -4.74 3.40
C GLU A 101 15.81 -3.45 2.81
N GLY A 102 15.90 -3.30 1.48
CA GLY A 102 15.60 -2.09 0.73
C GLY A 102 16.83 -1.23 0.44
N PHE A 103 16.74 -0.40 -0.60
CA PHE A 103 17.83 0.49 -1.03
C PHE A 103 17.30 1.68 -1.84
N GLY A 104 18.16 2.68 -2.07
CA GLY A 104 17.85 3.87 -2.85
C GLY A 104 17.33 5.03 -1.99
N ASP A 105 16.71 6.00 -2.64
CA ASP A 105 16.17 7.21 -2.02
C ASP A 105 14.64 7.18 -2.12
N ILE A 106 13.98 7.13 -0.96
CA ILE A 106 12.52 7.02 -0.83
C ILE A 106 11.76 8.20 -1.47
N GLN A 107 12.42 9.34 -1.68
CA GLN A 107 11.84 10.51 -2.36
C GLN A 107 12.11 10.51 -3.88
N HIS A 108 12.95 9.59 -4.36
CA HIS A 108 13.35 9.48 -5.77
C HIS A 108 13.23 8.03 -6.27
N GLU A 109 14.35 7.32 -6.45
CA GLU A 109 14.39 5.95 -6.92
C GLU A 109 14.80 5.00 -5.79
N PHE A 110 13.92 4.06 -5.46
CA PHE A 110 14.13 3.13 -4.35
C PHE A 110 13.40 1.81 -4.52
N TRP A 111 13.80 0.86 -3.66
CA TRP A 111 13.09 -0.37 -3.34
C TRP A 111 12.85 -0.42 -1.83
N GLN A 112 11.60 -0.55 -1.39
CA GLN A 112 11.24 -0.52 0.04
C GLN A 112 11.88 -1.66 0.84
N GLY A 113 12.06 -2.82 0.23
CA GLY A 113 12.58 -4.04 0.84
C GLY A 113 11.51 -5.11 1.03
N ASN A 114 11.82 -6.35 0.66
CA ASN A 114 10.89 -7.47 0.66
C ASN A 114 10.35 -7.78 2.06
N ARG A 115 11.19 -7.62 3.10
CA ARG A 115 10.77 -7.82 4.49
C ARG A 115 9.67 -6.85 4.90
N LYS A 116 9.75 -5.59 4.46
CA LYS A 116 8.75 -4.56 4.75
C LYS A 116 7.49 -4.77 3.91
N LEU A 117 7.64 -5.16 2.64
CA LEU A 117 6.53 -5.53 1.77
C LEU A 117 5.71 -6.69 2.32
N SER A 118 6.37 -7.73 2.83
CA SER A 118 5.68 -8.85 3.47
C SER A 118 4.91 -8.42 4.72
N GLN A 119 5.49 -7.54 5.54
CA GLN A 119 4.82 -7.01 6.73
C GLN A 119 3.56 -6.20 6.38
N ILE A 120 3.62 -5.40 5.31
CA ILE A 120 2.45 -4.65 4.82
C ILE A 120 1.45 -5.64 4.24
N THR A 121 1.82 -6.37 3.19
CA THR A 121 0.86 -7.12 2.37
C THR A 121 0.20 -8.29 3.09
N THR A 122 0.78 -8.81 4.17
CA THR A 122 0.18 -9.90 4.98
C THR A 122 -0.76 -9.41 6.09
N GLN A 123 -0.95 -8.10 6.28
CA GLN A 123 -1.75 -7.57 7.39
C GLN A 123 -3.24 -7.36 7.08
N ALA A 124 -3.59 -7.35 5.78
CA ALA A 124 -4.93 -7.17 5.21
C ALA A 124 -4.92 -7.58 3.73
N LYS A 125 -6.04 -7.41 3.02
CA LYS A 125 -6.11 -7.57 1.56
C LYS A 125 -5.63 -6.30 0.88
N TYR A 126 -4.72 -6.45 -0.08
CA TYR A 126 -4.09 -5.34 -0.78
C TYR A 126 -4.26 -5.45 -2.29
N GLU A 127 -4.41 -4.29 -2.93
CA GLU A 127 -4.31 -4.18 -4.39
C GLU A 127 -2.97 -3.56 -4.78
N LEU A 128 -2.44 -3.96 -5.93
CA LEU A 128 -1.22 -3.41 -6.51
C LEU A 128 -1.58 -2.57 -7.72
N ARG A 129 -1.00 -1.38 -7.82
CA ARG A 129 -0.98 -0.54 -9.02
C ARG A 129 0.44 -0.32 -9.49
N ILE A 130 0.63 -0.40 -10.80
CA ILE A 130 1.90 -0.13 -11.47
C ILE A 130 1.63 0.94 -12.51
N ASP A 131 2.11 2.16 -12.26
CA ASP A 131 2.11 3.26 -13.23
C ASP A 131 3.40 3.24 -14.05
N MET A 132 3.27 3.35 -15.37
CA MET A 132 4.39 3.34 -16.31
C MET A 132 4.24 4.48 -17.31
N GLU A 133 5.38 4.97 -17.77
CA GLU A 133 5.50 5.98 -18.82
C GLU A 133 6.56 5.49 -19.82
N ASP A 134 6.22 5.50 -21.10
CA ASP A 134 7.17 5.15 -22.15
C ASP A 134 8.02 6.35 -22.59
N ILE A 135 9.00 6.08 -23.46
CA ILE A 135 9.90 7.13 -23.99
C ILE A 135 9.18 8.18 -24.86
N SER A 136 7.93 7.93 -25.24
CA SER A 136 7.07 8.84 -26.00
C SER A 136 6.09 9.57 -25.09
N GLU A 137 6.34 9.57 -23.77
CA GLU A 137 5.51 10.18 -22.72
C GLU A 137 4.09 9.59 -22.60
N LYS A 138 3.85 8.42 -23.22
CA LYS A 138 2.57 7.73 -23.09
C LYS A 138 2.51 7.05 -21.72
N LYS A 139 1.48 7.42 -20.96
CA LYS A 139 1.20 6.87 -19.62
C LYS A 139 0.23 5.70 -19.71
N GLY A 140 0.43 4.72 -18.84
CA GLY A 140 -0.49 3.61 -18.64
C GLY A 140 -0.32 3.02 -17.24
N TYR A 141 -1.29 2.21 -16.84
CA TYR A 141 -1.26 1.53 -15.55
C TYR A 141 -1.73 0.08 -15.64
N ALA A 142 -1.21 -0.73 -14.74
CA ALA A 142 -1.72 -2.06 -14.41
C ALA A 142 -2.22 -2.05 -12.96
N LYS A 143 -3.35 -2.71 -12.70
CA LYS A 143 -3.95 -2.88 -11.38
C LYS A 143 -4.22 -4.36 -11.13
N TYR A 144 -4.02 -4.81 -9.90
CA TYR A 144 -4.26 -6.18 -9.46
C TYR A 144 -4.96 -6.14 -8.11
N THR A 145 -6.18 -6.68 -8.00
CA THR A 145 -6.98 -6.54 -6.76
C THR A 145 -6.58 -7.50 -5.65
N ASN A 146 -5.61 -8.38 -5.91
CA ASN A 146 -5.06 -9.30 -4.93
C ASN A 146 -3.55 -9.38 -5.07
N PHE A 147 -2.86 -8.69 -4.15
CA PHE A 147 -1.42 -8.63 -4.06
C PHE A 147 -0.94 -9.06 -2.66
N LEU A 148 -0.03 -10.02 -2.64
CA LEU A 148 0.61 -10.53 -1.43
C LEU A 148 2.09 -10.78 -1.69
N VAL A 149 2.93 -10.48 -0.71
CA VAL A 149 4.34 -10.90 -0.65
C VAL A 149 4.52 -11.76 0.59
N GLU A 150 4.86 -13.02 0.40
CA GLU A 150 5.10 -13.96 1.50
C GLU A 150 6.35 -13.58 2.31
N ASP A 151 6.61 -14.26 3.42
CA ASP A 151 7.79 -13.98 4.24
C ASP A 151 9.07 -14.70 3.74
N ALA A 152 10.15 -14.57 4.52
CA ALA A 152 11.45 -15.15 4.19
C ALA A 152 11.43 -16.69 4.06
N SER A 153 10.55 -17.38 4.79
CA SER A 153 10.45 -18.84 4.73
C SER A 153 9.93 -19.33 3.37
N MET A 154 9.17 -18.48 2.69
CA MET A 154 8.62 -18.68 1.36
C MET A 154 9.37 -17.87 0.29
N ASN A 155 10.60 -17.46 0.59
CA ASN A 155 11.49 -16.67 -0.28
C ASN A 155 10.84 -15.39 -0.85
N TYR A 156 9.95 -14.75 -0.09
CA TYR A 156 9.22 -13.56 -0.54
C TYR A 156 8.46 -13.73 -1.86
N SER A 157 7.98 -14.95 -2.14
CA SER A 157 7.16 -15.21 -3.31
C SER A 157 5.90 -14.32 -3.31
N SER A 158 5.51 -13.86 -4.50
CA SER A 158 4.39 -12.92 -4.65
C SER A 158 3.17 -13.58 -5.27
N ILE A 159 1.99 -13.26 -4.75
CA ILE A 159 0.71 -13.52 -5.40
C ILE A 159 0.25 -12.22 -6.06
N VAL A 160 -0.07 -12.29 -7.35
CA VAL A 160 -0.57 -11.17 -8.15
C VAL A 160 -1.74 -11.70 -9.00
N ARG A 161 -2.96 -11.23 -8.76
CA ARG A 161 -4.17 -11.71 -9.46
C ARG A 161 -5.13 -10.58 -9.82
N ASP A 162 -6.10 -10.91 -10.66
CA ASP A 162 -7.24 -10.06 -10.99
C ASP A 162 -6.81 -8.74 -11.66
N TYR A 163 -6.13 -8.89 -12.80
CA TYR A 163 -5.59 -7.82 -13.60
C TYR A 163 -6.68 -6.90 -14.19
N SER A 164 -6.42 -5.61 -14.18
CA SER A 164 -7.11 -4.58 -14.95
C SER A 164 -6.13 -3.45 -15.32
N GLY A 165 -6.48 -2.63 -16.31
CA GLY A 165 -5.65 -1.50 -16.74
C GLY A 165 -5.44 -1.45 -18.24
N ASP A 166 -4.68 -0.45 -18.67
CA ASP A 166 -4.39 -0.14 -20.07
C ASP A 166 -2.91 -0.38 -20.44
N ALA A 167 -2.07 -0.73 -19.47
CA ALA A 167 -0.69 -1.13 -19.72
C ALA A 167 -0.60 -2.55 -20.30
N GLY A 168 0.06 -2.72 -21.44
CA GLY A 168 0.25 -4.03 -22.07
C GLY A 168 -0.83 -4.41 -23.09
N ARG A 169 -1.51 -3.43 -23.69
CA ARG A 169 -2.25 -3.56 -24.96
C ARG A 169 -1.43 -3.05 -26.13
#